data_AF-A0A1I5S416-F1
#
_entry.id   AF-A0A1I5S416-F1
#
_cell.length_a   1.000
_cell.length_b   1.000
_cell.length_c   1.000
_cell.angle_alpha   90.00
_cell.angle_beta   90.00
_cell.angle_gamma   90.00
#
_symmetry.space_group_name_H-M   'P 1'
#
loop_
_entity.id
_entity.type
_entity.pdbx_description
1 polymer ?
#
loop_
_entity_poly.entity_id
_entity_poly.type
_entity_poly.pdbx_seq_one_letter_code
_entity_poly.pdbx_strand_id
1 'polypeptide(L)'
;MKISDKAHFIRRKIVDRNIKDCKKISPEQMETIVQLSEEYESWKVNHNQVDSLRYSPDSSSNKENLLVIELENETSVPKVFYEGEEVTLLRNIRFDWETQTNEFGGTKYNIEHFEKVHNGIVRKGYGLARGKYALDGEDG
;
A
#
# COMPACT_ATOMS: atom_id res chain seq x y z
N MET A 1 -22.44 -35.75 2.33
CA MET A 1 -21.40 -34.85 2.89
C MET A 1 -21.36 -35.07 4.40
N LYS A 2 -20.18 -35.21 5.02
CA LYS A 2 -20.09 -35.31 6.50
C LYS A 2 -20.10 -33.89 7.07
N ILE A 3 -21.01 -33.61 8.01
CA ILE A 3 -21.10 -32.32 8.70
C ILE A 3 -20.08 -32.31 9.84
N SER A 4 -19.35 -31.21 10.01
CA SER A 4 -18.35 -31.07 11.06
C SER A 4 -18.96 -30.81 12.43
N ASP A 5 -18.25 -31.21 13.50
CA ASP A 5 -18.63 -30.88 14.88
C ASP A 5 -18.71 -29.35 15.11
N LYS A 6 -17.91 -28.59 14.35
CA LYS A 6 -17.89 -27.13 14.37
C LYS A 6 -19.18 -26.53 13.81
N ALA A 7 -19.70 -27.08 12.70
CA ALA A 7 -21.01 -26.68 12.17
C ALA A 7 -22.14 -26.99 13.15
N HIS A 8 -22.11 -28.16 13.81
CA HIS A 8 -23.06 -28.49 14.87
C HIS A 8 -23.00 -27.53 16.06
N PHE A 9 -21.79 -27.18 16.50
CA PHE A 9 -21.58 -26.23 17.59
C PHE A 9 -22.13 -24.83 17.27
N ILE A 10 -21.82 -24.30 16.09
CA ILE A 10 -22.30 -22.97 15.66
C ILE A 10 -23.81 -22.97 15.51
N ARG A 11 -24.38 -24.03 14.92
CA ARG A 11 -25.83 -24.20 14.81
C ARG A 11 -26.53 -24.15 16.16
N ARG A 12 -25.97 -24.84 17.17
CA ARG A 12 -26.50 -24.81 18.55
C ARG A 12 -26.48 -23.40 19.13
N LYS A 13 -25.38 -22.66 18.96
CA LYS A 13 -25.26 -21.26 19.44
C LYS A 13 -26.25 -20.31 18.76
N ILE A 14 -26.53 -20.49 17.47
CA ILE A 14 -27.53 -19.70 16.74
C ILE A 14 -28.93 -19.92 17.32
N VAL A 15 -29.27 -21.17 17.63
CA VAL A 15 -30.55 -21.53 18.25
C VAL A 15 -30.64 -20.96 19.66
N ASP A 16 -29.61 -21.13 20.48
CA ASP A 16 -29.55 -20.62 21.85
C ASP A 16 -29.68 -19.10 21.93
N ARG A 17 -29.04 -18.37 20.99
CA ARG A 17 -29.09 -16.90 20.93
C ARG A 17 -30.32 -16.35 20.20
N ASN A 18 -31.23 -17.21 19.74
CA ASN A 18 -32.45 -16.85 19.02
C ASN A 18 -32.22 -15.85 17.88
N ILE A 19 -31.13 -16.01 17.13
CA ILE A 19 -30.80 -15.12 16.02
C ILE A 19 -31.87 -15.30 14.94
N LYS A 20 -32.63 -14.22 14.65
CA LYS A 20 -33.70 -14.23 13.65
C LYS A 20 -33.12 -14.58 12.27
N ASP A 21 -33.92 -15.28 11.47
CA ASP A 21 -33.61 -15.69 10.08
C ASP A 21 -32.48 -16.72 9.89
N CYS A 22 -31.58 -16.92 10.86
CA CYS A 22 -30.55 -17.97 10.82
C CYS A 22 -31.09 -19.38 11.15
N LYS A 23 -32.35 -19.50 11.60
CA LYS A 23 -32.99 -20.80 11.88
C LYS A 23 -33.29 -21.62 10.62
N LYS A 24 -33.32 -21.00 9.43
CA LYS A 24 -33.63 -21.67 8.15
C LYS A 24 -32.41 -22.26 7.45
N ILE A 25 -31.20 -22.02 7.96
CA ILE A 25 -29.95 -22.51 7.38
C ILE A 25 -29.88 -24.04 7.54
N SER A 26 -29.74 -24.75 6.43
CA SER A 26 -29.58 -26.20 6.42
C SER A 26 -28.22 -26.61 7.00
N PRO A 27 -28.06 -27.85 7.48
CA PRO A 27 -26.77 -28.32 7.96
C PRO A 27 -25.65 -28.24 6.91
N GLU A 28 -25.98 -28.42 5.63
CA GLU A 28 -25.03 -28.31 4.52
C GLU A 28 -24.60 -26.87 4.30
N GLN A 29 -25.54 -25.92 4.34
CA GLN A 29 -25.24 -24.49 4.25
C GLN A 29 -24.38 -24.03 5.44
N MET A 30 -24.60 -24.61 6.63
CA MET A 30 -23.78 -24.32 7.81
C MET A 30 -22.34 -24.78 7.61
N GLU A 31 -22.14 -25.95 7.01
CA GLU A 31 -20.80 -26.46 6.69
C GLU A 31 -20.08 -25.56 5.67
N THR A 32 -20.78 -25.10 4.63
CA THR A 32 -20.21 -24.14 3.66
C THR A 32 -19.81 -22.82 4.32
N ILE A 33 -20.61 -22.30 5.26
CA ILE A 33 -20.28 -21.09 6.02
C ILE A 33 -19.01 -21.31 6.86
N VAL A 34 -18.87 -22.47 7.49
CA VAL A 34 -17.66 -22.82 8.25
C VAL A 34 -16.44 -22.83 7.35
N GLN A 35 -16.51 -23.50 6.20
CA GLN A 35 -15.40 -23.56 5.23
C GLN A 35 -15.00 -22.17 4.74
N LEU A 36 -15.96 -21.34 4.32
CA LEU A 36 -15.69 -19.96 3.89
C LEU A 36 -15.09 -19.10 5.00
N SER A 37 -15.50 -19.30 6.26
CA SER A 37 -14.92 -18.57 7.39
C SER A 37 -13.47 -18.97 7.66
N GLU A 38 -13.13 -20.25 7.48
CA GLU A 38 -11.77 -20.76 7.64
C GLU A 38 -10.87 -20.31 6.48
N GLU A 39 -11.39 -20.31 5.25
CA GLU A 39 -10.73 -19.73 4.09
C GLU A 39 -10.46 -18.23 4.28
N TYR A 40 -11.42 -17.48 4.81
CA TYR A 40 -11.25 -16.06 5.11
C TYR A 40 -10.18 -15.81 6.17
N GLU A 41 -10.20 -16.54 7.29
CA GLU A 41 -9.17 -16.38 8.34
C GLU A 41 -7.78 -16.82 7.83
N SER A 42 -7.71 -17.86 7.01
CA SER A 42 -6.48 -18.28 6.34
C SER A 42 -5.95 -17.20 5.38
N TRP A 43 -6.84 -16.65 4.54
CA TRP A 43 -6.51 -15.55 3.64
C TRP A 43 -6.05 -14.30 4.39
N LYS A 44 -6.74 -13.93 5.47
CA LYS A 44 -6.39 -12.78 6.32
C LYS A 44 -5.03 -12.95 7.01
N VAL A 45 -4.74 -14.14 7.53
CA VAL A 45 -3.43 -14.45 8.13
C VAL A 45 -2.32 -14.39 7.08
N ASN A 46 -2.55 -14.88 5.87
CA ASN A 46 -1.60 -14.76 4.76
C ASN A 46 -1.44 -13.31 4.30
N HIS A 47 -2.52 -12.53 4.22
CA HIS A 47 -2.47 -11.12 3.81
C HIS A 47 -1.72 -10.27 4.84
N ASN A 48 -1.97 -10.47 6.13
CA ASN A 48 -1.24 -9.78 7.20
C ASN A 48 0.25 -10.15 7.22
N GLN A 49 0.61 -11.39 6.85
CA GLN A 49 2.02 -11.76 6.65
C GLN A 49 2.62 -11.06 5.42
N VAL A 50 1.88 -10.93 4.32
CA VAL A 50 2.32 -10.18 3.13
C VAL A 50 2.50 -8.69 3.43
N ASP A 51 1.64 -8.08 4.24
CA ASP A 51 1.79 -6.69 4.70
C ASP A 51 2.96 -6.53 5.68
N SER A 52 3.19 -7.50 6.57
CA SER A 52 4.38 -7.52 7.42
C SER A 52 5.68 -7.75 6.62
N LEU A 53 5.61 -8.40 5.46
CA LEU A 53 6.74 -8.56 4.52
C LEU A 53 6.96 -7.31 3.66
N ARG A 54 5.94 -6.48 3.41
CA ARG A 54 6.10 -5.16 2.76
C ARG A 54 6.88 -4.15 3.62
N TYR A 55 6.92 -4.38 4.93
CA TYR A 55 7.72 -3.61 5.90
C TYR A 55 8.97 -4.36 6.39
N SER A 56 9.40 -5.41 5.69
CA SER A 56 10.74 -5.97 5.90
C SER A 56 11.74 -5.23 5.01
N PRO A 57 12.78 -4.57 5.55
CA PRO A 57 13.78 -3.87 4.74
C PRO A 57 14.59 -4.80 3.82
N ASP A 58 14.50 -6.13 4.02
CA ASP A 58 15.45 -7.10 3.49
C ASP A 58 14.83 -8.19 2.57
N SER A 59 13.71 -7.94 1.87
CA SER A 59 13.29 -8.81 0.77
C SER A 59 13.65 -8.21 -0.59
N SER A 60 14.94 -8.32 -0.91
CA SER A 60 15.53 -8.08 -2.23
C SER A 60 14.88 -8.94 -3.32
N SER A 61 13.89 -8.38 -4.01
CA SER A 61 14.07 -8.29 -5.47
C SER A 61 14.89 -7.03 -5.70
N ASN A 62 15.94 -7.07 -6.53
CA ASN A 62 16.75 -5.90 -6.92
C ASN A 62 15.89 -4.86 -7.65
N LYS A 63 14.94 -4.25 -6.97
CA LYS A 63 14.28 -3.02 -7.39
C LYS A 63 15.07 -1.92 -6.71
N GLU A 64 15.95 -1.31 -7.49
CA GLU A 64 16.54 -0.05 -7.12
C GLU A 64 15.43 0.91 -6.70
N ASN A 65 15.64 1.65 -5.62
CA ASN A 65 14.70 2.64 -5.15
C ASN A 65 14.47 3.66 -6.27
N LEU A 66 13.21 3.92 -6.61
CA LEU A 66 12.86 4.91 -7.64
C LEU A 66 13.39 6.31 -7.27
N LEU A 67 13.24 6.69 -6.01
CA LEU A 67 13.64 7.99 -5.48
C LEU A 67 14.18 7.80 -4.07
N VAL A 68 15.38 8.33 -3.81
CA VAL A 68 15.98 8.42 -2.48
C VAL A 68 16.29 9.89 -2.20
N ILE A 69 15.82 10.41 -1.07
CA ILE A 69 16.16 11.75 -0.58
C ILE A 69 16.88 11.56 0.76
N GLU A 70 18.17 11.85 0.79
CA GLU A 70 18.97 11.80 2.01
C GLU A 70 19.17 13.20 2.55
N LEU A 71 18.81 13.41 3.81
CA LEU A 71 19.00 14.65 4.53
C LEU A 71 19.80 14.36 5.79
N GLU A 72 20.99 14.94 5.90
CA GLU A 72 21.86 14.72 7.07
C GLU A 72 21.33 15.47 8.30
N ASN A 73 20.84 16.69 8.09
CA ASN A 73 20.21 17.55 9.09
C ASN A 73 19.32 18.62 8.41
N GLU A 74 18.50 19.36 9.18
CA GLU A 74 17.51 20.30 8.63
C GLU A 74 18.11 21.46 7.83
N THR A 75 19.42 21.72 7.96
CA THR A 75 20.13 22.80 7.26
C THR A 75 21.01 22.33 6.10
N SER A 76 21.21 21.01 5.98
CA SER A 76 22.04 20.42 4.95
C SER A 76 21.36 20.47 3.58
N VAL A 77 22.17 20.56 2.51
CA VAL A 77 21.66 20.38 1.14
C VAL A 77 21.35 18.89 0.97
N PRO A 78 20.10 18.51 0.63
CA PRO A 78 19.74 17.11 0.48
C PRO A 78 20.46 16.48 -0.73
N LYS A 79 20.81 15.21 -0.61
CA LYS A 79 21.20 14.38 -1.76
C LYS A 79 19.97 13.69 -2.31
N VAL A 80 19.83 13.70 -3.63
CA VAL A 80 18.68 13.09 -4.30
C VAL A 80 19.19 12.10 -5.33
N PHE A 81 18.68 10.88 -5.27
CA PHE A 81 18.93 9.84 -6.26
C PHE A 81 17.61 9.49 -6.94
N TYR A 82 17.59 9.52 -8.27
CA TYR A 82 16.43 9.14 -9.08
C TYR A 82 16.82 7.99 -10.01
N GLU A 83 16.13 6.86 -9.91
CA GLU A 83 16.46 5.62 -10.64
C GLU A 83 17.94 5.22 -10.47
N GLY A 84 18.46 5.36 -9.24
CA GLY A 84 19.85 5.03 -8.88
C GLY A 84 20.89 6.12 -9.18
N GLU A 85 20.55 7.15 -9.97
CA GLU A 85 21.48 8.20 -10.38
C GLU A 85 21.38 9.45 -9.49
N GLU A 86 22.53 10.01 -9.07
CA GLU A 86 22.56 11.24 -8.26
C GLU A 86 22.16 12.46 -9.10
N VAL A 87 21.12 13.17 -8.66
CA VAL A 87 20.68 14.42 -9.25
C VAL A 87 21.49 15.57 -8.64
N THR A 88 22.36 16.17 -9.44
CA THR A 88 23.18 17.32 -9.02
C THR A 88 22.55 18.66 -9.41
N LEU A 89 23.04 19.76 -8.83
CA LEU A 89 22.53 21.13 -9.08
C LEU A 89 21.02 21.26 -8.80
N LEU A 90 20.58 20.68 -7.68
CA LEU A 90 19.21 20.71 -7.21
C LEU A 90 18.73 22.14 -6.97
N ARG A 91 17.50 22.41 -7.40
CA ARG A 91 16.82 23.70 -7.22
C ARG A 91 15.68 23.59 -6.24
N ASN A 92 14.80 22.60 -6.45
CA ASN A 92 13.61 22.40 -5.67
C ASN A 92 13.25 20.91 -5.69
N ILE A 93 12.88 20.38 -4.53
CA ILE A 93 12.36 19.02 -4.40
C ILE A 93 11.02 19.15 -3.68
N ARG A 94 9.96 18.69 -4.34
CA ARG A 94 8.63 18.59 -3.75
C ARG A 94 8.24 17.12 -3.71
N PHE A 95 7.91 16.64 -2.52
CA PHE A 95 7.37 15.29 -2.31
C PHE A 95 6.10 15.42 -1.48
N ASP A 96 4.98 15.02 -2.08
CA ASP A 96 3.69 14.97 -1.44
C ASP A 96 3.21 13.51 -1.42
N TRP A 97 2.75 13.07 -0.26
CA TRP A 97 2.02 11.82 -0.10
C TRP A 97 0.65 12.14 0.49
N GLU A 98 -0.40 11.92 -0.30
CA GLU A 98 -1.76 12.29 0.07
C GLU A 98 -2.61 11.04 0.28
N THR A 99 -3.40 11.03 1.36
CA THR A 99 -4.38 9.97 1.62
C THR A 99 -5.71 10.58 2.06
N GLN A 100 -6.81 10.13 1.45
CA GLN A 100 -8.17 10.56 1.84
C GLN A 100 -8.78 9.63 2.91
N THR A 101 -8.22 8.44 3.10
CA THR A 101 -8.67 7.44 4.08
C THR A 101 -7.47 6.79 4.77
N ASN A 102 -7.71 5.74 5.56
CA ASN A 102 -6.64 4.92 6.17
C ASN A 102 -6.02 3.91 5.18
N GLU A 103 -6.43 3.92 3.91
CA GLU A 103 -5.96 2.99 2.87
C GLU A 103 -5.30 3.74 1.69
N PHE A 104 -4.45 3.03 0.94
CA PHE A 104 -3.70 3.42 -0.26
C PHE A 104 -3.80 4.90 -0.72
N GLY A 105 -2.78 5.68 -0.40
CA GLY A 105 -2.63 7.08 -0.85
C GLY A 105 -2.14 7.25 -2.29
N GLY A 106 -1.83 8.50 -2.66
CA GLY A 106 -1.17 8.88 -3.91
C GLY A 106 0.17 9.57 -3.64
N THR A 107 1.17 9.25 -4.46
CA THR A 107 2.47 9.91 -4.46
C THR A 107 2.52 10.94 -5.57
N LYS A 108 2.96 12.15 -5.24
CA LYS A 108 3.36 13.17 -6.20
C LYS A 108 4.76 13.63 -5.84
N TYR A 109 5.68 13.58 -6.80
CA TYR A 109 6.98 14.21 -6.64
C TYR A 109 7.35 15.05 -7.85
N ASN A 110 8.11 16.11 -7.59
CA ASN A 110 8.73 16.97 -8.59
C ASN A 110 10.15 17.31 -8.13
N ILE A 111 11.14 16.93 -8.92
CA ILE A 111 12.56 17.20 -8.67
C ILE A 111 13.03 18.14 -9.76
N GLU A 112 13.27 19.39 -9.41
CA GLU A 112 13.81 20.40 -10.32
C GLU A 112 15.31 20.55 -10.11
N HIS A 113 16.06 20.52 -11.21
CA HIS A 113 17.51 20.68 -11.21
C HIS A 113 17.98 21.45 -12.44
N PHE A 114 19.25 21.82 -12.42
CA PHE A 114 19.92 22.44 -13.54
C PHE A 114 20.83 21.45 -14.26
N GLU A 115 20.84 21.49 -15.58
CA GLU A 115 21.76 20.71 -16.41
C GLU A 115 22.70 21.66 -17.16
N LYS A 116 24.00 21.39 -17.09
CA LYS A 116 25.00 22.10 -17.89
C LYS A 116 24.96 21.58 -19.32
N VAL A 117 24.73 22.47 -20.27
CA VAL A 117 24.77 22.19 -21.71
C VAL A 117 25.89 23.00 -22.35
N HIS A 118 26.26 22.66 -23.60
CA HIS A 118 27.42 23.24 -24.30
C HIS A 118 27.49 24.78 -24.24
N ASN A 119 26.35 25.48 -24.24
CA ASN A 119 26.26 26.96 -24.23
C ASN A 119 25.48 27.55 -23.05
N GLY A 120 25.36 26.84 -21.93
CA GLY A 120 24.69 27.43 -20.75
C GLY A 120 24.16 26.42 -19.74
N ILE A 121 23.17 26.85 -18.98
CA ILE A 121 22.50 26.05 -17.97
C ILE A 121 21.01 26.04 -18.31
N VAL A 122 20.41 24.85 -18.40
CA VAL A 122 18.97 24.67 -18.64
C VAL A 122 18.30 24.10 -17.41
N ARG A 123 17.02 24.45 -17.20
CA ARG A 123 16.20 23.86 -16.14
C ARG A 123 15.59 22.55 -16.63
N LYS A 124 15.73 21.49 -15.86
CA LYS A 124 15.06 20.20 -16.07
C LYS A 124 14.31 19.76 -14.82
N GLY A 125 13.31 18.91 -15.03
CA GLY A 125 12.47 18.39 -13.97
C GLY A 125 12.13 16.91 -14.19
N TYR A 126 12.20 16.12 -13.13
CA TYR A 126 11.65 14.76 -13.07
C TYR A 126 10.37 14.81 -12.25
N GLY A 127 9.25 14.40 -12.83
CA GLY A 127 7.96 14.46 -12.18
C GLY A 127 7.15 13.18 -12.41
N LEU A 128 6.51 12.70 -11.35
CA LEU A 128 5.55 11.62 -11.41
C LEU A 128 4.40 11.89 -10.44
N ALA A 129 3.18 11.68 -10.92
CA ALA A 129 1.97 11.62 -10.12
C ALA A 129 1.37 10.23 -10.29
N ARG A 130 1.29 9.45 -9.21
CA ARG A 130 0.70 8.10 -9.21
C ARG A 130 -0.20 7.88 -8.00
N GLY A 131 -1.32 7.20 -8.24
CA GLY A 131 -2.32 6.88 -7.21
C GLY A 131 -3.63 7.61 -7.46
N LYS A 132 -4.69 7.12 -6.80
CA LYS A 132 -6.09 7.52 -7.06
C LYS A 132 -6.35 9.01 -6.82
N TYR A 133 -5.50 9.66 -6.01
CA TYR A 133 -5.64 11.05 -5.57
C TYR A 133 -4.54 11.97 -6.09
N ALA A 134 -3.58 11.45 -6.86
CA ALA A 134 -2.43 12.23 -7.32
C ALA A 134 -2.74 13.16 -8.52
N LEU A 135 -3.95 13.11 -9.08
CA LEU A 135 -4.33 13.79 -10.32
C LEU A 135 -5.11 15.10 -10.12
N ASP A 136 -5.45 15.48 -8.89
CA ASP A 136 -6.39 16.58 -8.64
C ASP A 136 -5.69 17.91 -8.30
N GLY A 137 -4.57 18.19 -8.97
CA GLY A 137 -3.90 19.49 -8.89
C GLY A 137 -4.09 20.28 -10.17
N GLU A 138 -5.27 20.85 -10.39
CA GLU A 138 -5.40 21.98 -11.32
C GLU A 138 -4.47 23.10 -10.85
N ASP A 139 -3.66 23.59 -11.78
CA ASP A 139 -2.77 24.73 -11.60
C ASP A 139 -3.58 25.96 -11.14
N GLY A 140 -3.28 26.46 -9.94
CA GLY A 140 -3.76 27.74 -9.39
C GLY A 140 -2.61 28.69 -9.15
#